data_AF-S9P737-F1
#
_entry.id   AF-S9P737-F1
#
_cell.length_a   1.000
_cell.length_b   1.000
_cell.length_c   1.000
_cell.angle_alpha   90.00
_cell.angle_beta   90.00
_cell.angle_gamma   90.00
#
_symmetry.space_group_name_H-M   'P 1'
#
loop_
_entity.id
_entity.type
_entity.pdbx_description
1 polymer ?
#
loop_
_entity_poly.entity_id
_entity_poly.type
_entity_poly.pdbx_seq_one_letter_code
_entity_poly.pdbx_strand_id
1 'polypeptide(L)'
;MRGVMARIAEDETRHAELSWAIDDWAHERLSDTEHATLREARRRAVETLRAELTQPLDAELIAQAGMPPPEVAAALLTSLERELWA
;
A
#
# COMPACT_ATOMS: atom_id res chain seq x y z
N MET A 1 -18.63 10.16 -7.16
CA MET A 1 -17.49 9.91 -6.27
C MET A 1 -16.34 9.17 -6.98
N ARG A 2 -16.61 8.17 -7.84
CA ARG A 2 -15.58 7.49 -8.68
C ARG A 2 -14.60 8.42 -9.43
N GLY A 3 -15.07 9.48 -10.09
CA GLY A 3 -14.17 10.41 -10.80
C GLY A 3 -13.17 11.14 -9.89
N VAL A 4 -13.53 11.38 -8.62
CA VAL A 4 -12.60 11.91 -7.62
C VAL A 4 -11.59 10.84 -7.20
N MET A 5 -12.04 9.60 -7.02
CA MET A 5 -11.15 8.48 -6.69
C MET A 5 -10.14 8.20 -7.80
N ALA A 6 -10.51 8.37 -9.07
CA ALA A 6 -9.57 8.24 -10.19
C ALA A 6 -8.43 9.27 -10.10
N ARG A 7 -8.76 10.54 -9.82
CA ARG A 7 -7.73 11.57 -9.60
C ARG A 7 -6.87 11.28 -8.37
N ILE A 8 -7.47 10.79 -7.29
CA ILE A 8 -6.70 10.36 -6.11
C ILE A 8 -5.73 9.23 -6.50
N ALA A 9 -6.17 8.23 -7.27
CA ALA A 9 -5.29 7.13 -7.69
C ALA A 9 -4.09 7.62 -8.53
N GLU A 10 -4.28 8.62 -9.40
CA GLU A 10 -3.20 9.27 -10.15
C GLU A 10 -2.22 10.00 -9.20
N ASP A 11 -2.76 10.73 -8.22
CA ASP A 11 -1.96 11.43 -7.21
C ASP A 11 -1.14 10.42 -6.37
N GLU A 12 -1.76 9.33 -5.93
CA GLU A 12 -1.07 8.29 -5.14
C GLU A 12 -0.02 7.52 -5.94
N THR A 13 -0.19 7.38 -7.26
CA THR A 13 0.86 6.80 -8.11
C THR A 13 2.10 7.70 -8.13
N ARG A 14 1.91 9.02 -8.21
CA ARG A 14 3.01 10.00 -8.12
C ARG A 14 3.64 10.03 -6.73
N HIS A 15 2.85 9.90 -5.67
CA HIS A 15 3.37 9.76 -4.31
C HIS A 15 4.18 8.46 -4.13
N ALA A 16 3.76 7.37 -4.77
CA ALA A 16 4.49 6.10 -4.74
C ALA A 16 5.86 6.25 -5.41
N GLU A 17 5.95 6.89 -6.58
CA GLU A 17 7.23 7.18 -7.24
C GLU A 17 8.18 7.97 -6.33
N LEU A 18 7.69 9.02 -5.67
CA LEU A 18 8.49 9.78 -4.71
C LEU A 18 8.93 8.91 -3.51
N SER A 19 8.04 8.07 -3.01
CA SER A 19 8.33 7.19 -1.87
C SER A 19 9.45 6.18 -2.21
N TRP A 20 9.46 5.64 -3.43
CA TRP A 20 10.54 4.78 -3.91
C TRP A 20 11.88 5.52 -4.02
N ALA A 21 11.88 6.75 -4.55
CA ALA A 21 13.10 7.55 -4.62
C ALA A 21 13.69 7.87 -3.23
N ILE A 22 12.82 8.10 -2.24
CA ILE A 22 13.23 8.27 -0.84
C ILE A 22 13.80 6.97 -0.28
N ASP A 23 13.18 5.83 -0.59
CA ASP A 23 13.65 4.53 -0.16
C ASP A 23 15.05 4.21 -0.69
N ASP A 24 15.28 4.44 -1.98
CA ASP A 24 16.58 4.26 -2.63
C ASP A 24 17.65 5.16 -1.99
N TRP A 25 17.34 6.46 -1.80
CA TRP A 25 18.25 7.41 -1.13
C TRP A 25 18.56 6.99 0.31
N ALA A 26 17.55 6.52 1.05
CA ALA A 26 17.74 6.05 2.42
C ALA A 26 18.60 4.78 2.42
N HIS A 27 18.41 3.87 1.46
CA HIS A 27 19.13 2.60 1.40
C HIS A 27 20.65 2.78 1.31
N GLU A 28 21.13 3.81 0.61
CA GLU A 28 22.56 4.14 0.51
C GLU A 28 23.19 4.65 1.81
N ARG A 29 22.36 4.99 2.81
CA ARG A 29 22.78 5.76 4.00
C ARG A 29 22.57 5.01 5.31
N LEU A 30 21.79 3.93 5.29
CA LEU A 30 21.48 3.14 6.47
C LEU A 30 22.59 2.12 6.75
N SER A 31 22.82 1.87 8.03
CA SER A 31 23.63 0.74 8.49
C SER A 31 22.84 -0.57 8.43
N ASP A 32 23.52 -1.71 8.53
CA ASP A 32 22.89 -3.04 8.54
C ASP A 32 21.80 -3.19 9.62
N THR A 33 22.03 -2.62 10.80
CA THR A 33 21.06 -2.63 11.91
C THR A 33 19.82 -1.79 11.60
N GLU A 34 20.01 -0.65 10.95
CA GLU A 34 18.89 0.22 10.54
C GLU A 34 18.11 -0.41 9.38
N HIS A 35 18.80 -1.07 8.44
CA HIS A 35 18.14 -1.89 7.41
C HIS A 35 17.30 -3.01 8.02
N ALA A 36 17.79 -3.69 9.06
CA ALA A 36 17.02 -4.72 9.75
C ALA A 36 15.76 -4.13 10.41
N THR A 37 15.89 -2.95 11.03
CA THR A 37 14.76 -2.22 11.63
C THR A 37 13.76 -1.78 10.57
N LEU A 38 14.22 -1.31 9.42
CA LEU A 38 13.38 -0.91 8.30
C LEU A 38 12.61 -2.09 7.72
N ARG A 39 13.26 -3.24 7.50
CA ARG A 39 12.59 -4.48 7.04
C ARG A 39 11.47 -4.90 8.00
N GLU A 40 11.74 -4.86 9.31
CA GLU A 40 10.75 -5.19 10.32
C GLU A 40 9.60 -4.17 10.37
N ALA A 41 9.88 -2.88 10.20
CA ALA A 41 8.84 -1.86 10.07
C ALA A 41 7.96 -2.07 8.83
N ARG A 42 8.55 -2.40 7.67
CA ARG A 42 7.81 -2.71 6.44
C ARG A 42 6.90 -3.93 6.63
N ARG A 43 7.42 -5.02 7.21
CA ARG A 43 6.63 -6.23 7.52
C ARG A 43 5.39 -5.88 8.37
N ARG A 44 5.59 -5.12 9.45
CA ARG A 44 4.47 -4.67 10.31
C ARG A 44 3.48 -3.78 9.58
N ALA A 45 3.94 -2.86 8.74
CA ALA A 45 3.06 -1.99 7.96
C ALA A 45 2.17 -2.80 6.99
N VAL A 46 2.74 -3.81 6.32
CA VAL A 46 1.98 -4.69 5.43
C VAL A 46 0.98 -5.57 6.21
N GLU A 47 1.34 -6.05 7.40
CA GLU A 47 0.42 -6.77 8.28
C GLU A 47 -0.75 -5.90 8.74
N THR A 48 -0.49 -4.63 9.12
CA THR A 48 -1.53 -3.66 9.44
C THR A 48 -2.45 -3.42 8.25
N LEU A 49 -1.88 -3.15 7.06
CA LEU A 49 -2.67 -2.95 5.84
C LEU A 49 -3.55 -4.15 5.54
N ARG A 50 -3.03 -5.38 5.67
CA ARG A 50 -3.84 -6.59 5.48
C ARG A 50 -5.02 -6.64 6.44
N ALA A 51 -4.80 -6.36 7.73
CA ALA A 51 -5.86 -6.34 8.72
C ALA A 51 -6.95 -5.31 8.41
N GLU A 52 -6.56 -4.11 7.95
CA GLU A 52 -7.46 -3.04 7.55
C GLU A 52 -8.28 -3.42 6.31
N LEU A 53 -7.66 -3.99 5.28
CA LEU A 53 -8.35 -4.40 4.05
C LEU A 53 -9.38 -5.50 4.25
N THR A 54 -9.27 -6.30 5.32
CA THR A 54 -10.28 -7.32 5.67
C THR A 54 -11.50 -6.76 6.40
N GLN A 55 -11.47 -5.49 6.84
CA GLN A 55 -12.61 -4.89 7.51
C GLN A 55 -13.76 -4.65 6.51
N PRO A 56 -15.02 -4.87 6.93
CA PRO A 56 -16.18 -4.53 6.09
C PRO A 56 -16.16 -3.05 5.70
N LEU A 57 -16.30 -2.80 4.40
CA LEU A 57 -16.43 -1.44 3.87
C LEU A 57 -17.91 -1.08 3.71
N ASP A 58 -18.24 0.20 3.93
CA ASP A 58 -19.58 0.71 3.65
C ASP A 58 -19.98 0.42 2.19
N ALA A 59 -21.19 -0.09 2.00
CA ALA A 59 -21.75 -0.38 0.69
C ALA A 59 -21.75 0.85 -0.23
N GLU A 60 -21.87 2.07 0.32
CA GLU A 60 -21.81 3.29 -0.47
C GLU A 60 -20.40 3.53 -1.04
N LEU A 61 -19.32 3.20 -0.32
CA LEU A 61 -17.95 3.32 -0.83
C LEU A 61 -17.68 2.33 -1.97
N ILE A 62 -18.21 1.10 -1.87
CA ILE A 62 -18.11 0.12 -2.95
C ILE A 62 -18.90 0.59 -4.18
N ALA A 63 -20.16 0.97 -4.00
CA ALA A 63 -21.05 1.33 -5.10
C ALA A 63 -20.69 2.68 -5.75
N GLN A 64 -20.37 3.69 -4.95
CA GLN A 64 -20.24 5.08 -5.40
C GLN A 64 -18.79 5.56 -5.51
N ALA A 65 -17.88 5.14 -4.64
CA ALA A 65 -16.45 5.44 -4.75
C ALA A 65 -15.73 4.43 -5.65
N GLY A 66 -16.28 3.22 -5.80
CA GLY A 66 -15.66 2.17 -6.59
C GLY A 66 -14.53 1.46 -5.88
N MET A 67 -14.54 1.50 -4.55
CA MET A 67 -13.61 0.74 -3.74
C MET A 67 -13.84 -0.76 -3.95
N PRO A 68 -12.76 -1.57 -4.02
CA PRO A 68 -12.91 -3.01 -4.08
C PRO A 68 -13.53 -3.53 -2.78
N PRO A 69 -14.38 -4.57 -2.86
CA PRO A 69 -14.82 -5.27 -1.65
C PRO A 69 -13.62 -5.97 -0.97
N PRO A 70 -13.72 -6.29 0.34
CA PRO A 70 -12.59 -6.78 1.14
C PRO A 70 -11.84 -7.97 0.53
N GLU A 71 -12.55 -8.92 -0.07
CA GLU A 71 -11.96 -10.10 -0.71
C GLU A 71 -11.11 -9.74 -1.94
N VAL A 72 -11.53 -8.75 -2.71
CA VAL A 72 -10.78 -8.27 -3.88
C VAL A 72 -9.59 -7.44 -3.42
N ALA A 73 -9.76 -6.58 -2.42
CA ALA A 73 -8.67 -5.78 -1.85
C ALA A 73 -7.55 -6.66 -1.27
N ALA A 74 -7.92 -7.72 -0.55
CA ALA A 74 -6.97 -8.70 -0.03
C ALA A 74 -6.23 -9.47 -1.13
N ALA A 75 -6.93 -9.83 -2.22
CA ALA A 75 -6.30 -10.48 -3.38
C ALA A 75 -5.30 -9.55 -4.09
N LEU A 76 -5.62 -8.26 -4.22
CA LEU A 76 -4.71 -7.25 -4.76
C LEU A 76 -3.44 -7.11 -3.90
N LEU A 77 -3.59 -6.98 -2.58
CA LEU A 77 -2.44 -6.92 -1.66
C LEU A 77 -1.57 -8.17 -1.79
N THR A 78 -2.18 -9.35 -1.84
CA THR A 78 -1.45 -10.61 -2.03
C THR A 78 -0.62 -10.63 -3.32
N SER A 79 -1.11 -10.01 -4.41
CA SER A 79 -0.31 -9.90 -5.65
C SER A 79 0.85 -8.93 -5.49
N LEU A 80 0.60 -7.77 -4.89
CA LEU A 80 1.63 -6.76 -4.66
C LEU A 80 2.76 -7.28 -3.76
N GLU A 81 2.42 -8.06 -2.73
CA GLU A 81 3.44 -8.67 -1.86
C GLU A 81 4.40 -9.58 -2.64
N ARG A 82 3.88 -10.38 -3.58
CA ARG A 82 4.73 -11.24 -4.40
C ARG A 82 5.58 -10.47 -5.41
N GLU A 83 5.10 -9.32 -5.88
CA GLU A 83 5.77 -8.56 -6.93
C GLU A 83 6.80 -7.58 -6.38
N LEU A 84 6.55 -7.02 -5.18
CA LEU A 84 7.33 -5.93 -4.61
C LEU A 84 8.22 -6.36 -3.43
N TRP A 85 7.85 -7.41 -2.70
CA TRP A 85 8.50 -7.77 -1.43
C TRP A 85 8.84 -9.27 -1.32
N ALA A 86 8.85 -10.01 -2.44
CA ALA A 86 9.27 -11.42 -2.48
C ALA A 86 10.76 -11.61 -2.20
#